data_AF-A0A845YWG0-F1
#
_entry.id   AF-A0A845YWG0-F1
#
_cell.length_a   1.000
_cell.length_b   1.000
_cell.length_c   1.000
_cell.angle_alpha   90.00
_cell.angle_beta   90.00
_cell.angle_gamma   90.00
#
_symmetry.space_group_name_H-M   'P 1'
#
loop_
_entity.id
_entity.type
_entity.pdbx_description
1 polymer ?
#
loop_
_entity_poly.entity_id
_entity_poly.type
_entity_poly.pdbx_seq_one_letter_code
_entity_poly.pdbx_strand_id
1 'polypeptide(L)'
;MEKQNTNKYFQKQEISKPIGKLLHKAGLITEKEVEEILQYQRSNCHLRFGEIAVMWRITNQETVDFFVDLFPLLITDSHKKTVGEYLKLAKLLNEKQIYSILVEQSKTNLRFGEVAVQKGWLRQETIDFVLQYIKGEFTPTVES
;
A
#
# COMPACT_ATOMS: atom_id res chain seq x y z
N MET A 1 -15.64 40.56 -0.97
CA MET A 1 -16.77 39.62 -0.73
C MET A 1 -16.60 38.48 -1.71
N GLU A 2 -15.81 37.48 -1.36
CA GLU A 2 -16.25 36.18 -0.78
C GLU A 2 -17.16 35.39 -1.73
N LYS A 3 -16.56 34.42 -2.45
CA LYS A 3 -16.62 32.94 -2.24
C LYS A 3 -17.93 32.35 -2.79
N GLN A 4 -17.89 31.34 -3.66
CA GLN A 4 -17.66 29.93 -3.32
C GLN A 4 -17.04 29.21 -4.54
N ASN A 5 -15.81 28.70 -4.49
CA ASN A 5 -15.40 27.41 -3.92
C ASN A 5 -16.23 26.20 -4.41
N THR A 6 -16.23 25.98 -5.73
CA THR A 6 -16.79 24.79 -6.37
C THR A 6 -15.83 23.59 -6.40
N ASN A 7 -14.60 23.72 -5.90
CA ASN A 7 -13.54 22.72 -6.03
C ASN A 7 -13.35 21.83 -4.79
N LYS A 8 -14.46 21.43 -4.14
CA LYS A 8 -14.43 20.53 -2.97
C LYS A 8 -15.20 19.22 -3.19
N TYR A 9 -16.02 19.14 -4.23
CA TYR A 9 -16.91 18.00 -4.47
C TYR A 9 -16.43 17.02 -5.54
N PHE A 10 -15.43 17.41 -6.37
CA PHE A 10 -14.90 16.56 -7.43
C PHE A 10 -13.69 15.70 -7.03
N GLN A 11 -13.08 15.92 -5.86
CA GLN A 11 -11.93 15.11 -5.41
C GLN A 11 -12.33 13.81 -4.67
N LYS A 12 -13.63 13.57 -4.41
CA LYS A 12 -14.06 12.46 -3.56
C LYS A 12 -14.35 11.14 -4.32
N GLN A 13 -14.40 11.18 -5.65
CA GLN A 13 -14.74 9.99 -6.47
C GLN A 13 -13.53 9.30 -7.13
N GLU A 14 -12.36 9.93 -7.22
CA GLU A 14 -11.23 9.40 -8.01
C GLU A 14 -10.22 8.54 -7.22
N ILE A 15 -10.37 8.40 -5.90
CA ILE A 15 -9.49 7.57 -5.05
C ILE A 15 -10.22 6.31 -4.55
N SER A 16 -11.19 5.79 -5.30
CA SER A 16 -11.79 4.48 -5.00
C SER A 16 -11.23 3.42 -5.93
N LYS A 17 -9.90 3.25 -5.98
CA LYS A 17 -9.40 1.91 -6.34
C LYS A 17 -9.87 0.98 -5.22
N PRO A 18 -10.67 -0.07 -5.49
CA PRO A 18 -11.07 -0.99 -4.45
C PRO A 18 -9.80 -1.53 -3.78
N ILE A 19 -9.75 -1.51 -2.44
CA ILE A 19 -8.54 -1.83 -1.67
C ILE A 19 -7.88 -3.14 -2.11
N GLY A 20 -8.65 -4.13 -2.56
CA GLY A 20 -8.12 -5.38 -3.14
C GLY A 20 -7.13 -5.16 -4.29
N LYS A 21 -7.44 -4.26 -5.24
CA LYS A 21 -6.54 -3.94 -6.36
C LYS A 21 -5.27 -3.23 -5.89
N LEU A 22 -5.36 -2.40 -4.84
CA LEU A 22 -4.19 -1.74 -4.26
C LEU A 22 -3.30 -2.74 -3.54
N LEU A 23 -3.87 -3.60 -2.70
CA LEU A 23 -3.12 -4.66 -2.01
C LEU A 23 -2.48 -5.62 -3.02
N HIS A 24 -3.18 -5.94 -4.12
CA HIS A 24 -2.64 -6.82 -5.15
C HIS A 24 -1.45 -6.18 -5.86
N LYS A 25 -1.59 -4.92 -6.29
CA LYS A 25 -0.49 -4.15 -6.89
C LYS A 25 0.70 -3.97 -5.94
N ALA A 26 0.45 -3.88 -4.64
CA ALA A 26 1.48 -3.83 -3.61
C ALA A 26 2.14 -5.20 -3.35
N GLY A 27 1.72 -6.25 -4.05
CA GLY A 27 2.18 -7.61 -3.82
C GLY A 27 1.92 -8.04 -2.38
N LEU A 28 0.78 -7.68 -1.80
CA LEU A 28 0.36 -8.10 -0.44
C LEU A 28 -0.68 -9.21 -0.50
N ILE A 29 -1.39 -9.31 -1.62
CA ILE A 29 -2.39 -10.33 -1.90
C ILE A 29 -2.25 -10.78 -3.36
N THR A 30 -2.58 -12.02 -3.65
CA THR A 30 -2.63 -12.59 -4.99
C THR A 30 -3.95 -12.25 -5.69
N GLU A 31 -3.98 -12.29 -7.03
CA GLU A 31 -5.22 -12.07 -7.78
C GLU A 31 -6.30 -13.10 -7.39
N LYS A 32 -5.90 -14.36 -7.18
CA LYS A 32 -6.80 -15.42 -6.73
C LYS A 32 -7.44 -15.09 -5.37
N GLU A 33 -6.66 -14.63 -4.40
CA GLU A 33 -7.20 -14.22 -3.10
C GLU A 33 -8.13 -13.00 -3.22
N VAL A 34 -7.86 -12.07 -4.14
CA VAL A 34 -8.80 -10.97 -4.45
C VAL A 34 -10.12 -11.52 -4.96
N GLU A 35 -10.09 -12.44 -5.93
CA GLU A 35 -11.29 -13.08 -6.48
C GLU A 35 -12.09 -13.84 -5.41
N GLU A 36 -11.40 -14.63 -4.58
CA GLU A 36 -12.01 -15.41 -3.50
C GLU A 36 -12.67 -14.53 -2.44
N ILE A 37 -12.01 -13.44 -2.03
CA ILE A 37 -12.59 -12.46 -1.10
C ILE A 37 -13.83 -11.80 -1.72
N LEU A 38 -13.74 -11.35 -2.98
CA LEU A 38 -14.88 -10.72 -3.66
C LEU A 38 -16.05 -11.69 -3.82
N GLN A 39 -15.79 -12.97 -4.12
CA GLN A 39 -16.81 -14.00 -4.20
C GLN A 39 -17.48 -14.21 -2.83
N TYR A 40 -16.71 -14.33 -1.76
CA TYR A 40 -17.22 -14.48 -0.40
C TYR A 40 -18.04 -13.26 0.04
N GLN A 41 -17.59 -12.05 -0.31
CA GLN A 41 -18.26 -10.80 0.00
C GLN A 41 -19.64 -10.70 -0.66
N ARG A 42 -19.86 -11.27 -1.85
CA ARG A 42 -21.19 -11.27 -2.51
C ARG A 42 -22.26 -11.94 -1.66
N SER A 43 -21.90 -13.02 -0.97
CA SER A 43 -22.80 -13.72 -0.04
C SER A 43 -22.81 -13.12 1.38
N ASN A 44 -21.84 -12.26 1.70
CA ASN A 44 -21.66 -11.64 3.00
C ASN A 44 -21.53 -10.11 2.85
N CYS A 45 -22.51 -9.48 2.21
CA CYS A 45 -22.43 -8.08 1.77
C CYS A 45 -22.24 -7.05 2.90
N HIS A 46 -22.44 -7.45 4.16
CA HIS A 46 -22.17 -6.63 5.34
C HIS A 46 -20.67 -6.52 5.67
N LEU A 47 -19.85 -7.48 5.21
CA LEU A 47 -18.40 -7.48 5.43
C LEU A 47 -17.70 -6.67 4.33
N ARG A 48 -16.70 -5.88 4.70
CA ARG A 48 -15.82 -5.16 3.79
C ARG A 48 -14.66 -6.04 3.34
N PHE A 49 -14.14 -5.80 2.14
CA PHE A 49 -12.99 -6.53 1.60
C PHE A 49 -11.82 -6.61 2.60
N GLY A 50 -11.44 -5.48 3.20
CA GLY A 50 -10.35 -5.40 4.18
C GLY A 50 -10.62 -6.23 5.44
N GLU A 51 -11.86 -6.25 5.93
CA GLU A 51 -12.26 -7.03 7.10
C GLU A 51 -12.13 -8.54 6.81
N ILE A 52 -12.54 -8.97 5.61
CA ILE A 52 -12.40 -10.37 5.18
C ILE A 52 -10.91 -10.74 5.06
N ALA A 53 -10.09 -9.88 4.46
CA ALA A 53 -8.65 -10.12 4.31
C ALA A 53 -7.93 -10.28 5.67
N VAL A 54 -8.34 -9.48 6.66
CA VAL A 54 -7.84 -9.59 8.05
C VAL A 54 -8.35 -10.85 8.73
N MET A 55 -9.64 -11.14 8.61
CA MET A 55 -10.27 -12.34 9.16
C MET A 55 -9.60 -13.63 8.65
N TRP A 56 -9.21 -13.67 7.37
CA TRP A 56 -8.52 -14.79 6.74
C TRP A 56 -7.00 -14.78 6.94
N ARG A 57 -6.46 -13.81 7.68
CA ARG A 57 -5.02 -13.65 7.95
C ARG A 57 -4.16 -13.49 6.69
N ILE A 58 -4.73 -13.00 5.60
CA ILE A 58 -4.00 -12.64 4.38
C ILE A 58 -3.15 -11.39 4.64
N THR A 59 -3.69 -10.45 5.41
CA THR A 59 -3.00 -9.25 5.88
C THR A 59 -3.44 -8.93 7.31
N ASN A 60 -2.78 -7.96 7.96
CA ASN A 60 -3.19 -7.44 9.26
C ASN A 60 -4.04 -6.16 9.14
N GLN A 61 -4.71 -5.80 10.23
CA GLN A 61 -5.61 -4.64 10.31
C GLN A 61 -4.84 -3.36 10.04
N GLU A 62 -3.64 -3.22 10.61
CA GLU A 62 -2.86 -1.99 10.49
C GLU A 62 -2.38 -1.71 9.06
N THR A 63 -2.12 -2.76 8.28
CA THR A 63 -1.81 -2.65 6.85
C THR A 63 -3.05 -2.21 6.09
N VAL A 64 -4.23 -2.77 6.41
CA VAL A 64 -5.50 -2.33 5.81
C VAL A 64 -5.76 -0.87 6.13
N ASP A 65 -5.67 -0.48 7.40
CA ASP A 65 -5.85 0.90 7.86
C ASP A 65 -4.89 1.85 7.16
N PHE A 66 -3.63 1.45 6.96
CA PHE A 66 -2.68 2.22 6.16
C PHE A 66 -3.21 2.48 4.75
N PHE A 67 -3.66 1.45 4.02
CA PHE A 67 -4.13 1.60 2.64
C PHE A 67 -5.47 2.34 2.53
N VAL A 68 -6.34 2.26 3.54
CA VAL A 68 -7.64 2.95 3.56
C VAL A 68 -7.49 4.40 3.97
N ASP A 69 -6.77 4.68 5.05
CA ASP A 69 -6.80 5.98 5.71
C ASP A 69 -5.56 6.84 5.39
N LEU A 70 -4.37 6.23 5.42
CA LEU A 70 -3.12 6.99 5.35
C LEU A 70 -2.57 7.12 3.91
N PHE A 71 -2.62 6.05 3.13
CA PHE A 71 -2.08 6.01 1.77
C PHE A 71 -2.72 7.07 0.85
N PRO A 72 -4.06 7.29 0.85
CA PRO A 72 -4.70 8.35 0.07
C PRO A 72 -4.23 9.77 0.41
N LEU A 73 -3.79 10.00 1.65
CA LEU A 73 -3.26 11.30 2.06
C LEU A 73 -1.82 11.46 1.57
N LEU A 74 -1.01 10.41 1.72
CA LEU A 74 0.38 10.41 1.28
C LEU A 74 0.48 10.66 -0.23
N ILE A 75 -0.40 10.08 -1.04
CA ILE A 75 -0.36 10.22 -2.52
C ILE A 75 -0.53 11.66 -3.02
N THR A 76 -1.13 12.52 -2.19
CA THR A 76 -1.33 13.94 -2.49
C THR A 76 -0.26 14.84 -1.87
N ASP A 77 0.60 14.29 -1.02
CA ASP A 77 1.64 15.02 -0.31
C ASP A 77 2.87 15.23 -1.20
N SER A 78 3.31 16.49 -1.35
CA SER A 78 4.55 16.84 -2.06
C SER A 78 5.81 16.42 -1.30
N HIS A 79 5.73 16.18 0.01
CA HIS A 79 6.85 15.74 0.84
C HIS A 79 6.93 14.22 0.91
N LYS A 80 7.61 13.64 -0.07
CA LYS A 80 7.78 12.18 -0.15
C LYS A 80 8.69 11.66 0.97
N LYS A 81 8.19 10.67 1.69
CA LYS A 81 8.96 9.95 2.71
C LYS A 81 9.97 8.98 2.08
N THR A 82 10.93 8.53 2.87
CA THR A 82 11.87 7.47 2.44
C THR A 82 11.14 6.13 2.30
N VAL A 83 11.72 5.21 1.51
CA VAL A 83 11.19 3.85 1.32
C VAL A 83 10.97 3.14 2.67
N GLY A 84 11.93 3.26 3.59
CA GLY A 84 11.85 2.66 4.92
C GLY A 84 10.68 3.22 5.75
N GLU A 85 10.41 4.52 5.68
CA GLU A 85 9.28 5.13 6.38
C GLU A 85 7.93 4.69 5.83
N TYR A 86 7.79 4.57 4.51
CA TYR A 86 6.56 4.03 3.90
C TYR A 86 6.30 2.60 4.36
N LEU A 87 7.31 1.73 4.29
CA LEU A 87 7.21 0.34 4.70
C LEU A 87 6.92 0.20 6.21
N LYS A 88 7.43 1.13 7.03
CA LYS A 88 7.11 1.22 8.47
C LYS A 88 5.66 1.59 8.71
N LEU A 89 5.18 2.64 8.04
CA LEU A 89 3.81 3.12 8.19
C LEU A 89 2.79 2.07 7.75
N ALA A 90 3.11 1.32 6.69
CA ALA A 90 2.31 0.20 6.21
C ALA A 90 2.42 -1.07 7.09
N LYS A 91 3.18 -1.04 8.19
CA LYS A 91 3.48 -2.20 9.05
C LYS A 91 4.09 -3.40 8.32
N LEU A 92 4.72 -3.16 7.18
CA LEU A 92 5.42 -4.18 6.39
C LEU A 92 6.85 -4.40 6.92
N LEU A 93 7.44 -3.38 7.55
CA LEU A 93 8.69 -3.49 8.30
C LEU A 93 8.56 -2.82 9.66
N ASN A 94 9.24 -3.35 10.66
CA ASN A 94 9.42 -2.69 11.94
C ASN A 94 10.79 -1.98 12.03
N GLU A 95 10.98 -1.18 13.10
CA GLU A 95 12.21 -0.41 13.32
C GLU A 95 13.47 -1.28 13.38
N LYS A 96 13.38 -2.48 13.97
CA LYS A 96 14.52 -3.40 14.06
C LYS A 96 14.91 -3.93 12.68
N GLN A 97 13.93 -4.27 11.84
CA GLN A 97 14.16 -4.69 10.46
C GLN A 97 14.77 -3.55 9.63
N ILE A 98 14.23 -2.34 9.74
CA ILE A 98 14.77 -1.15 9.06
C ILE A 98 16.21 -0.91 9.50
N TYR A 99 16.49 -0.91 10.80
CA TYR A 99 17.84 -0.76 11.31
C TYR A 99 18.78 -1.85 10.78
N SER A 100 18.33 -3.11 10.79
CA SER A 100 19.11 -4.23 10.26
C SER A 100 19.41 -4.07 8.77
N ILE A 101 18.46 -3.57 7.96
CA ILE A 101 18.68 -3.29 6.54
C ILE A 101 19.74 -2.20 6.37
N LEU A 102 19.62 -1.10 7.12
CA LEU A 102 20.57 0.02 7.03
C LEU A 102 21.99 -0.39 7.42
N VAL A 103 22.13 -1.20 8.47
CA VAL A 103 23.42 -1.76 8.88
C VAL A 103 24.02 -2.64 7.77
N GLU A 104 23.24 -3.48 7.12
CA GLU A 104 23.72 -4.36 6.05
C GLU A 104 24.05 -3.59 4.77
N GLN A 105 23.21 -2.61 4.42
CA GLN A 105 23.43 -1.70 3.30
C GLN A 105 24.74 -0.90 3.47
N SER A 106 25.13 -0.54 4.71
CA SER A 106 26.42 0.14 4.95
C SER A 106 27.66 -0.75 4.77
N LYS A 107 27.48 -2.07 4.73
CA LYS A 107 28.56 -3.06 4.61
C LYS A 107 28.61 -3.74 3.25
N THR A 108 27.62 -3.50 2.40
CA THR A 108 27.43 -4.15 1.11
C THR A 108 27.12 -3.10 0.04
N ASN A 109 27.14 -3.50 -1.24
CA ASN A 109 26.67 -2.63 -2.34
C ASN A 109 25.15 -2.79 -2.62
N LEU A 110 24.42 -3.50 -1.74
CA LEU A 110 22.99 -3.75 -1.92
C LEU A 110 22.18 -2.52 -1.49
N ARG A 111 21.14 -2.21 -2.25
CA ARG A 111 20.14 -1.18 -1.93
C ARG A 111 19.19 -1.70 -0.84
N PHE A 112 18.54 -0.76 -0.14
CA PHE A 112 17.57 -1.05 0.92
C PHE A 112 16.57 -2.16 0.54
N GLY A 113 15.93 -2.04 -0.63
CA GLY A 113 14.95 -3.01 -1.11
C GLY A 113 15.55 -4.39 -1.41
N GLU A 114 16.76 -4.44 -1.97
CA GLU A 114 17.45 -5.70 -2.28
C GLU A 114 17.76 -6.48 -1.00
N VAL A 115 18.22 -5.80 0.05
CA VAL A 115 18.45 -6.42 1.37
C VAL A 115 17.14 -6.94 1.96
N ALA A 116 16.05 -6.17 1.89
CA ALA A 116 14.76 -6.58 2.42
C ALA A 116 14.19 -7.83 1.72
N VAL A 117 14.38 -7.93 0.40
CA VAL A 117 13.99 -9.10 -0.39
C VAL A 117 14.87 -10.31 -0.09
N GLN A 118 16.20 -10.12 -0.04
CA GLN A 118 17.13 -11.22 0.28
C GLN A 118 16.88 -11.82 1.66
N LYS A 119 16.45 -11.00 2.63
CA LYS A 119 16.07 -11.47 3.97
C LYS A 119 14.70 -12.14 4.04
N GLY A 120 13.95 -12.18 2.93
CA GLY A 120 12.60 -12.72 2.87
C GLY A 120 11.57 -11.90 3.66
N TRP A 121 11.88 -10.64 3.98
CA TRP A 121 10.96 -9.78 4.73
C TRP A 121 9.94 -9.11 3.82
N LEU A 122 10.30 -8.86 2.57
CA LEU A 122 9.42 -8.26 1.57
C LEU A 122 9.56 -8.99 0.24
N ARG A 123 8.50 -8.93 -0.56
CA ARG A 123 8.52 -9.34 -1.97
C ARG A 123 9.04 -8.21 -2.85
N GLN A 124 9.56 -8.54 -4.03
CA GLN A 124 10.07 -7.55 -4.98
C GLN A 124 8.96 -6.59 -5.42
N GLU A 125 7.76 -7.12 -5.64
CA GLU A 125 6.56 -6.38 -6.04
C GLU A 125 6.19 -5.30 -5.03
N THR A 126 6.37 -5.57 -3.73
CA THR A 126 6.12 -4.60 -2.66
C THR A 126 7.11 -3.44 -2.70
N ILE A 127 8.39 -3.74 -2.96
CA ILE A 127 9.41 -2.70 -3.13
C ILE A 127 9.12 -1.86 -4.38
N ASP A 128 8.81 -2.51 -5.49
CA ASP A 128 8.54 -1.85 -6.77
C ASP A 128 7.32 -0.93 -6.67
N PHE A 129 6.25 -1.38 -6.00
CA PHE A 129 5.07 -0.58 -5.74
C PHE A 129 5.39 0.71 -4.97
N VAL A 130 6.16 0.60 -3.88
CA VAL A 130 6.56 1.76 -3.06
C VAL A 130 7.47 2.70 -3.86
N LEU A 131 8.37 2.16 -4.69
CA LEU A 131 9.27 2.97 -5.53
C LEU A 131 8.53 3.72 -6.64
N GLN A 132 7.62 3.06 -7.37
CA GLN A 132 6.77 3.70 -8.38
C GLN A 132 6.01 4.87 -7.76
N TYR A 133 5.47 4.65 -6.57
CA TYR A 133 4.78 5.65 -5.80
C TYR A 133 5.71 6.84 -5.43
N ILE A 134 6.89 6.58 -4.84
CA ILE A 134 7.85 7.63 -4.49
C ILE A 134 8.37 8.38 -5.73
N LYS A 135 8.46 7.74 -6.90
CA LYS A 135 8.84 8.43 -8.14
C LYS A 135 7.70 9.26 -8.73
N GLY A 136 6.47 9.09 -8.27
CA GLY A 136 5.29 9.73 -8.87
C GLY A 136 4.89 9.08 -10.20
N GLU A 137 5.43 7.89 -10.48
CA GLU A 137 5.09 7.04 -11.62
C GLU A 137 3.81 6.23 -11.34
N PHE A 138 3.18 6.44 -10.19
CA PHE A 138 1.89 5.87 -9.88
C PHE A 138 0.82 6.52 -10.75
N THR A 139 0.57 5.95 -11.92
CA THR A 139 -0.59 6.33 -12.71
C THR A 139 -1.83 5.62 -12.16
N PRO A 140 -2.84 6.35 -11.69
CA PRO A 140 -4.16 5.78 -11.47
C PRO A 140 -4.87 5.59 -12.82
N THR A 141 -4.24 4.93 -13.80
CA THR A 141 -4.89 4.72 -15.10
C THR A 141 -5.92 3.60 -15.00
N VAL A 142 -7.16 4.00 -15.26
CA VAL A 142 -8.26 3.27 -15.87
C VAL A 142 -7.74 2.39 -17.01
N GLU A 143 -7.86 1.08 -16.84
CA GLU A 143 -8.06 0.20 -17.98
C GLU A 143 -9.56 -0.10 -18.00
N SER A 144 -10.18 0.36 -19.09
CA SER A 144 -11.59 0.28 -19.44
C SER A 144 -12.07 -1.16 -19.59
#